data_AF-A0A4D6NEC9-F1
#
_entry.id   AF-A0A4D6NEC9-F1
#
_cell.length_a   1.000
_cell.length_b   1.000
_cell.length_c   1.000
_cell.angle_alpha   90.00
_cell.angle_beta   90.00
_cell.angle_gamma   90.00
#
_symmetry.space_group_name_H-M   'P 1'
#
loop_
_entity.id
_entity.type
_entity.pdbx_description
1 polymer ?
#
loop_
_entity_poly.entity_id
_entity_poly.type
_entity_poly.pdbx_seq_one_letter_code
_entity_poly.pdbx_strand_id
1 'polypeptide(L)'
;MGMTKQDLTRRLRCMKAIYHDPPTPEVVLSDEEETLSRPSFKAAASSGDFTDSNKEMSLIRSDLTLAKEEVTRLVVEVERLQAFKQKLEESGKQVADLEATIRQMEEEVAEKERSWRALEERLANEATSTYGLGFEAALEQVQLLCPSADVFGADVGKVVIDGQIVED
;
A
#
# COMPACT_ATOMS: atom_id res chain seq x y z
N MET A 1 -23.23 2.51 -1.35
CA MET A 1 -23.47 1.60 -0.20
C MET A 1 -22.17 0.83 0.05
N GLY A 2 -21.47 1.12 1.15
CA GLY A 2 -20.19 0.48 1.48
C GLY A 2 -20.39 -0.83 2.24
N MET A 3 -19.59 -1.84 1.93
CA MET A 3 -19.56 -3.12 2.65
C MET A 3 -19.13 -2.89 4.10
N THR A 4 -19.78 -3.55 5.04
CA THR A 4 -19.47 -3.38 6.47
C THR A 4 -18.21 -4.16 6.84
N LYS A 5 -17.52 -3.77 7.92
CA LYS A 5 -16.36 -4.52 8.45
C LYS A 5 -16.71 -5.97 8.81
N GLN A 6 -17.97 -6.25 9.15
CA GLN A 6 -18.47 -7.60 9.38
C GLN A 6 -18.52 -8.44 8.09
N ASP A 7 -18.89 -7.85 6.97
CA ASP A 7 -18.92 -8.55 5.67
C ASP A 7 -17.52 -8.93 5.19
N LEU A 8 -16.55 -8.05 5.40
CA LEU A 8 -15.14 -8.33 5.06
C LEU A 8 -14.58 -9.48 5.89
N THR A 9 -14.89 -9.49 7.19
CA THR A 9 -14.44 -10.53 8.13
C THR A 9 -15.07 -11.90 7.79
N ARG A 10 -16.33 -11.92 7.36
CA ARG A 10 -17.02 -13.15 6.93
C ARG A 10 -16.39 -13.71 5.65
N ARG A 11 -16.07 -12.86 4.66
CA ARG A 11 -15.42 -13.30 3.41
C ARG A 11 -14.01 -13.86 3.63
N LEU A 12 -13.21 -13.22 4.48
CA LEU A 12 -11.86 -13.70 4.82
C LEU A 12 -11.89 -15.08 5.50
N ARG A 13 -12.90 -15.34 6.34
CA ARG A 13 -13.07 -16.65 6.99
C ARG A 13 -13.43 -17.76 6.00
N CYS A 14 -14.23 -17.46 4.97
CA CYS A 14 -14.60 -18.43 3.94
C CYS A 14 -13.44 -18.82 3.01
N MET A 15 -12.48 -17.93 2.75
CA MET A 15 -11.32 -18.26 1.91
C MET A 15 -10.32 -19.19 2.60
N LYS A 16 -10.21 -19.15 3.94
CA LYS A 16 -9.25 -19.96 4.69
C LYS A 16 -9.60 -21.46 4.75
N ALA A 17 -10.80 -21.84 4.31
CA ALA A 17 -11.26 -23.23 4.33
C ALA A 17 -10.96 -24.01 3.03
N ILE A 18 -10.30 -23.41 2.04
CA ILE A 18 -10.14 -24.01 0.69
C ILE A 18 -8.73 -24.61 0.48
N TYR A 19 -7.77 -24.35 1.37
CA TYR A 19 -6.45 -24.99 1.33
C TYR A 19 -6.43 -26.23 2.22
N HIS A 20 -6.98 -27.33 1.70
CA HIS A 20 -6.65 -28.68 2.16
C HIS A 20 -5.30 -29.10 1.54
N ASP A 21 -4.40 -29.62 2.38
CA ASP A 21 -3.16 -30.27 1.97
C ASP A 21 -3.42 -31.40 0.96
N PRO A 22 -2.68 -31.48 -0.15
CA PRO A 22 -2.66 -32.68 -0.98
C PRO A 22 -1.84 -33.79 -0.29
N PRO A 23 -2.22 -35.07 -0.40
CA PRO A 23 -1.48 -36.17 0.20
C PRO A 23 -0.17 -36.42 -0.58
N THR A 24 0.91 -36.60 0.17
CA THR A 24 2.21 -37.09 -0.34
C THR A 24 2.05 -38.47 -0.98
N PRO A 25 2.54 -38.69 -2.22
CA PRO A 25 2.59 -40.03 -2.80
C PRO A 25 3.76 -40.84 -2.18
N GLU A 26 3.43 -41.99 -1.60
CA GLU A 26 4.38 -43.04 -1.26
C GLU A 26 5.05 -43.56 -2.54
N VAL A 27 6.38 -43.45 -2.62
CA VAL A 27 7.17 -44.09 -3.67
C VAL A 27 7.44 -45.52 -3.22
N VAL A 28 6.71 -46.46 -3.82
CA VAL A 28 6.97 -47.90 -3.72
C VAL A 28 8.26 -48.21 -4.50
N LEU A 29 9.31 -48.60 -3.79
CA LEU A 29 10.51 -49.20 -4.37
C LEU A 29 10.20 -50.67 -4.70
N SER A 30 10.17 -50.99 -5.99
CA SER A 30 10.14 -52.38 -6.45
C SER A 30 11.57 -52.90 -6.58
N ASP A 31 11.93 -53.86 -5.74
CA ASP A 31 13.11 -54.70 -5.90
C ASP A 31 12.86 -55.72 -7.01
N GLU A 32 13.52 -55.55 -8.17
CA GLU A 32 13.67 -56.62 -9.15
C GLU A 32 15.08 -57.21 -9.01
N GLU A 33 15.18 -58.32 -8.27
CA GLU A 33 16.34 -59.22 -8.32
C GLU A 33 16.39 -59.92 -9.68
N GLU A 34 17.28 -59.47 -10.55
CA GLU A 34 17.63 -60.20 -11.77
C GLU A 34 18.84 -61.11 -11.50
N THR A 35 18.55 -62.39 -11.28
CA THR A 35 19.55 -63.46 -11.14
C THR A 35 20.04 -63.89 -12.53
N LEU A 36 21.20 -63.38 -12.97
CA LEU A 36 21.85 -63.86 -14.20
C LEU A 36 23.29 -64.32 -13.98
N SER A 37 23.38 -65.65 -13.85
CA SER A 37 24.32 -66.57 -14.48
C SER A 37 25.73 -66.06 -14.85
N ARG A 38 26.69 -66.63 -14.13
CA ARG A 38 28.14 -66.42 -14.20
C ARG A 38 28.77 -67.25 -15.34
N PRO A 39 29.43 -66.67 -16.36
CA PRO A 39 30.38 -67.42 -17.16
C PRO A 39 31.79 -67.28 -16.55
N SER A 40 32.37 -68.44 -16.25
CA SER A 40 33.77 -68.58 -15.86
C SER A 40 34.67 -68.21 -17.04
N PHE A 41 35.30 -67.04 -16.99
CA PHE A 41 36.42 -66.70 -17.87
C PHE A 41 37.70 -66.49 -17.07
N LYS A 42 38.70 -67.24 -17.52
CA LYS A 42 40.03 -67.44 -16.97
C LYS A 42 40.84 -66.14 -17.06
N ALA A 43 41.27 -65.64 -15.91
CA ALA A 43 42.05 -64.41 -15.78
C ALA A 43 43.45 -64.58 -16.40
N ALA A 44 43.78 -63.71 -17.36
CA ALA A 44 45.13 -63.35 -17.73
C ALA A 44 45.27 -61.82 -17.51
N ALA A 45 46.43 -61.42 -17.00
CA ALA A 45 46.74 -60.13 -16.39
C ALA A 45 46.31 -58.88 -17.19
N SER A 46 45.43 -58.05 -16.60
CA SER A 46 45.33 -56.60 -16.83
C SER A 46 44.71 -55.87 -15.61
N SER A 47 45.07 -56.26 -14.38
CA SER A 47 44.35 -55.81 -13.17
C SER A 47 44.68 -54.38 -12.70
N GLY A 48 45.63 -53.68 -13.32
CA GLY A 48 45.95 -52.28 -12.97
C GLY A 48 44.92 -51.28 -13.52
N ASP A 49 44.57 -51.44 -14.80
CA ASP A 49 43.76 -50.49 -15.58
C ASP A 49 42.28 -50.44 -15.15
N PHE A 50 41.74 -51.60 -14.76
CA PHE A 50 40.36 -51.72 -14.27
C PHE A 50 40.17 -51.07 -12.89
N THR A 51 41.20 -51.10 -12.03
CA THR A 51 41.10 -50.54 -10.67
C THR A 51 41.15 -49.01 -10.65
N ASP A 52 41.89 -48.40 -11.59
CA ASP A 52 41.92 -46.94 -11.75
C ASP A 52 40.61 -46.44 -12.36
N SER A 53 40.13 -47.10 -13.42
CA SER A 53 38.82 -46.83 -14.03
C SER A 53 37.68 -46.89 -13.00
N ASN A 54 37.72 -47.85 -12.06
CA ASN A 54 36.68 -47.96 -11.03
C ASN A 54 36.74 -46.82 -10.00
N LYS A 55 37.93 -46.32 -9.66
CA LYS A 55 38.10 -45.15 -8.78
C LYS A 55 37.61 -43.87 -9.45
N GLU A 56 37.96 -43.66 -10.72
CA GLU A 56 37.46 -42.55 -11.52
C GLU A 56 35.93 -42.58 -11.64
N MET A 57 35.34 -43.74 -11.94
CA MET A 57 33.89 -43.92 -11.97
C MET A 57 33.23 -43.69 -10.60
N SER A 58 33.92 -43.96 -9.50
CA SER A 58 33.43 -43.63 -8.16
C SER A 58 33.47 -42.13 -7.89
N LEU A 59 34.54 -41.44 -8.30
CA LEU A 59 34.69 -40.00 -8.16
C LEU A 59 33.64 -39.24 -8.98
N ILE A 60 33.46 -39.61 -10.25
CA ILE A 60 32.45 -39.03 -11.14
C ILE A 60 31.04 -39.22 -10.56
N ARG A 61 30.76 -40.38 -9.96
CA ARG A 61 29.46 -40.63 -9.30
C ARG A 61 29.25 -39.71 -8.10
N SER A 62 30.27 -39.50 -7.27
CA SER A 62 30.23 -38.57 -6.14
C SER A 62 30.00 -37.13 -6.60
N ASP A 63 30.73 -36.68 -7.61
CA ASP A 63 30.59 -35.33 -8.16
C ASP A 63 29.21 -35.13 -8.80
N LEU A 64 28.69 -36.16 -9.48
CA LEU A 64 27.33 -36.14 -10.03
C LEU A 64 26.28 -36.04 -8.92
N THR A 65 26.46 -36.73 -7.79
CA THR A 65 25.52 -36.61 -6.66
C THR A 65 25.55 -35.22 -6.04
N LEU A 66 26.73 -34.65 -5.82
CA LEU A 66 26.86 -33.27 -5.30
C LEU A 66 26.27 -32.24 -6.25
N ALA A 67 26.53 -32.38 -7.56
CA ALA A 67 25.95 -31.51 -8.57
C ALA A 67 24.41 -31.61 -8.61
N LYS A 68 23.84 -32.81 -8.43
CA LYS A 68 22.39 -32.99 -8.35
C LYS A 68 21.79 -32.29 -7.12
N GLU A 69 22.42 -32.42 -5.95
CA GLU A 69 21.99 -31.74 -4.73
C GLU A 69 22.10 -30.21 -4.84
N GLU A 70 23.14 -29.72 -5.49
CA GLU A 70 23.31 -28.30 -5.77
C GLU A 70 22.21 -27.78 -6.72
N VAL A 71 21.90 -28.53 -7.78
CA VAL A 71 20.84 -28.18 -8.72
C VAL A 71 19.47 -28.14 -8.02
N THR A 72 19.14 -29.12 -7.18
CA THR A 72 17.86 -29.11 -6.46
C THR A 72 17.78 -27.93 -5.49
N ARG A 73 18.87 -27.58 -4.80
CA ARG A 73 18.92 -26.40 -3.93
C ARG A 73 18.72 -25.10 -4.72
N LEU A 74 19.40 -24.95 -5.86
CA LEU A 74 19.29 -23.75 -6.69
C LEU A 74 17.89 -23.61 -7.29
N VAL A 75 17.23 -24.71 -7.67
CA VAL A 75 15.84 -24.69 -8.15
C VAL A 75 14.91 -24.09 -7.08
N VAL A 76 15.01 -24.54 -5.83
CA VAL A 76 14.21 -24.01 -4.73
C VAL A 76 14.46 -22.51 -4.51
N GLU A 77 15.71 -22.06 -4.58
CA GLU A 77 16.02 -20.63 -4.41
C GLU A 77 15.52 -19.79 -5.59
N VAL A 78 15.56 -20.31 -6.82
CA VAL A 78 14.97 -19.63 -7.99
C VAL A 78 13.46 -19.48 -7.84
N GLU A 79 12.74 -20.52 -7.39
CA GLU A 79 11.31 -20.45 -7.14
C GLU A 79 10.98 -19.41 -6.05
N ARG A 80 11.78 -19.37 -4.98
CA ARG A 80 11.65 -18.36 -3.92
C ARG A 80 11.85 -16.94 -4.46
N LEU A 81 12.88 -16.73 -5.28
CA LEU A 81 13.16 -15.42 -5.88
C LEU A 81 12.06 -14.98 -6.85
N GLN A 82 11.48 -15.91 -7.61
CA GLN A 82 10.33 -15.62 -8.47
C GLN A 82 9.11 -15.18 -7.64
N ALA A 83 8.81 -15.89 -6.55
CA ALA A 83 7.72 -15.51 -5.65
C ALA A 83 7.98 -14.13 -5.00
N PHE A 84 9.22 -13.83 -4.63
CA PHE A 84 9.60 -12.52 -4.10
C PHE A 84 9.44 -11.41 -5.14
N LYS A 85 9.88 -11.65 -6.38
CA LYS A 85 9.71 -10.71 -7.50
C LYS A 85 8.24 -10.36 -7.72
N GLN A 86 7.36 -11.37 -7.73
CA GLN A 86 5.93 -11.14 -7.90
C GLN A 86 5.35 -10.26 -6.79
N LYS A 87 5.71 -10.52 -5.53
CA LYS A 87 5.29 -9.67 -4.40
C LYS A 87 5.77 -8.23 -4.53
N LEU A 88 6.99 -8.03 -5.03
CA LEU A 88 7.54 -6.70 -5.25
C LEU A 88 6.76 -5.95 -6.34
N GLU A 89 6.39 -6.63 -7.43
CA GLU A 89 5.57 -6.05 -8.50
C GLU A 89 4.16 -5.68 -8.00
N GLU A 90 3.53 -6.55 -7.19
CA GLU A 90 2.23 -6.27 -6.57
C GLU A 90 2.30 -5.08 -5.61
N SER A 91 3.34 -5.04 -4.77
CA SER A 91 3.59 -3.90 -3.88
C SER A 91 3.84 -2.61 -4.66
N GLY A 92 4.57 -2.67 -5.78
CA GLY A 92 4.81 -1.51 -6.65
C GLY A 92 3.51 -0.93 -7.22
N LYS A 93 2.58 -1.79 -7.64
CA LYS A 93 1.24 -1.36 -8.08
C LYS A 93 0.45 -0.69 -6.96
N GLN A 94 0.46 -1.27 -5.77
CA GLN A 94 -0.21 -0.68 -4.60
C GLN A 94 0.35 0.70 -4.24
N VAL A 95 1.66 0.88 -4.31
CA VAL A 95 2.29 2.19 -4.09
C VAL A 95 1.83 3.20 -5.13
N ALA A 96 1.82 2.83 -6.41
CA ALA A 96 1.36 3.72 -7.48
C ALA A 96 -0.12 4.13 -7.31
N ASP A 97 -0.99 3.19 -6.92
CA ASP A 97 -2.41 3.46 -6.67
C ASP A 97 -2.60 4.41 -5.47
N LEU A 98 -1.82 4.22 -4.41
CA LEU A 98 -1.83 5.10 -3.24
C LEU A 98 -1.31 6.50 -3.59
N GLU A 99 -0.23 6.60 -4.36
CA GLU A 99 0.28 7.89 -4.84
C GLU A 99 -0.74 8.65 -5.68
N ALA A 100 -1.47 7.96 -6.56
CA ALA A 100 -2.54 8.57 -7.34
C ALA A 100 -3.68 9.08 -6.43
N THR A 101 -4.05 8.29 -5.41
CA THR A 101 -5.07 8.68 -4.43
C THR A 101 -4.65 9.90 -3.62
N ILE A 102 -3.37 9.97 -3.20
CA ILE A 102 -2.82 11.12 -2.46
C ILE A 102 -2.91 12.38 -3.32
N ARG A 103 -2.47 12.33 -4.58
CA ARG A 103 -2.55 13.49 -5.50
C ARG A 103 -3.98 13.98 -5.67
N GLN A 104 -4.93 13.07 -5.84
CA GLN A 104 -6.34 13.44 -5.93
C GLN A 104 -6.83 14.14 -4.66
N MET A 105 -6.46 13.62 -3.48
CA MET A 105 -6.83 14.24 -2.20
C MET A 105 -6.20 15.63 -2.03
N GLU A 106 -4.95 15.82 -2.44
CA GLU A 106 -4.29 17.13 -2.42
C GLU A 106 -5.02 18.17 -3.29
N GLU A 107 -5.46 17.77 -4.50
CA GLU A 107 -6.24 18.62 -5.38
C GLU A 107 -7.61 18.98 -4.78
N GLU A 108 -8.32 18.00 -4.22
CA GLU A 108 -9.62 18.21 -3.55
C GLU A 108 -9.50 19.14 -2.34
N VAL A 109 -8.45 19.01 -1.54
CA VAL A 109 -8.17 19.91 -0.40
C VAL A 109 -7.88 21.32 -0.90
N ALA A 110 -7.02 21.48 -1.91
CA ALA A 110 -6.70 22.78 -2.46
C ALA A 110 -7.93 23.49 -3.06
N GLU A 111 -8.85 22.74 -3.68
CA GLU A 111 -10.12 23.27 -4.17
C GLU A 111 -11.05 23.70 -3.04
N LYS A 112 -11.20 22.86 -1.99
CA LYS A 112 -11.99 23.22 -0.82
C LYS A 112 -11.45 24.46 -0.11
N GLU A 113 -10.14 24.58 0.07
CA GLU A 113 -9.53 25.76 0.67
C GLU A 113 -9.79 27.03 -0.15
N ARG A 114 -9.75 26.95 -1.48
CA ARG A 114 -10.10 28.08 -2.36
C ARG A 114 -11.57 28.45 -2.22
N SER A 115 -12.47 27.47 -2.23
CA SER A 115 -13.91 27.74 -2.09
C SER A 115 -14.28 28.28 -0.70
N TRP A 116 -13.65 27.80 0.36
CA TRP A 116 -13.87 28.33 1.72
C TRP A 116 -13.39 29.77 1.86
N ARG A 117 -12.21 30.10 1.34
CA ARG A 117 -11.71 31.50 1.33
C ARG A 117 -12.65 32.44 0.58
N ALA A 118 -13.12 32.02 -0.59
CA ALA A 118 -14.08 32.82 -1.37
C ALA A 118 -15.42 32.99 -0.63
N LEU A 119 -15.90 31.95 0.06
CA LEU A 119 -17.11 32.02 0.87
C LEU A 119 -16.93 32.95 2.08
N GLU A 120 -15.80 32.85 2.77
CA GLU A 120 -15.44 33.71 3.90
C GLU A 120 -15.42 35.18 3.49
N GLU A 121 -14.73 35.52 2.40
CA GLU A 121 -14.69 36.88 1.85
C GLU A 121 -16.08 37.39 1.48
N ARG A 122 -16.90 36.55 0.83
CA ARG A 122 -18.28 36.90 0.48
C ARG A 122 -19.11 37.21 1.73
N LEU A 123 -19.00 36.38 2.77
CA LEU A 123 -19.74 36.57 4.01
C LEU A 123 -19.25 37.79 4.79
N ALA A 124 -17.94 38.07 4.79
CA ALA A 124 -17.37 39.27 5.39
C ALA A 124 -17.91 40.54 4.70
N ASN A 125 -17.91 40.56 3.37
CA ASN A 125 -18.46 41.67 2.58
C ASN A 125 -19.97 41.85 2.80
N GLU A 126 -20.72 40.75 2.88
CA GLU A 126 -22.15 40.77 3.17
C GLU A 126 -22.43 41.32 4.58
N ALA A 127 -21.66 40.89 5.58
CA ALA A 127 -21.74 41.42 6.93
C ALA A 127 -21.42 42.92 6.97
N THR A 128 -20.29 43.37 6.40
CA THR A 128 -19.93 44.78 6.36
C THR A 128 -20.99 45.63 5.67
N SER A 129 -21.54 45.16 4.55
CA SER A 129 -22.61 45.85 3.82
C SER A 129 -23.89 45.97 4.63
N THR A 130 -24.35 44.86 5.23
CA THR A 130 -25.60 44.84 6.02
C THR A 130 -25.48 45.67 7.29
N TYR A 131 -24.34 45.63 7.98
CA TYR A 131 -24.07 46.49 9.14
C TYR A 131 -24.01 47.96 8.75
N GLY A 132 -23.33 48.31 7.64
CA GLY A 132 -23.26 49.69 7.16
C GLY A 132 -24.65 50.27 6.86
N LEU A 133 -25.46 49.55 6.09
CA LEU A 133 -26.84 49.96 5.79
C LEU A 133 -27.70 50.08 7.05
N GLY A 134 -27.59 49.14 7.98
CA GLY A 134 -28.32 49.19 9.25
C GLY A 134 -27.90 50.37 10.14
N PHE A 135 -26.61 50.70 10.15
CA PHE A 135 -26.06 51.83 10.87
C PHE A 135 -26.57 53.16 10.31
N GLU A 136 -26.51 53.34 8.99
CA GLU A 136 -27.05 54.54 8.31
C GLU A 136 -28.54 54.71 8.60
N ALA A 137 -29.34 53.65 8.45
CA ALA A 137 -30.77 53.70 8.76
C ALA A 137 -31.06 54.05 10.23
N ALA A 138 -30.22 53.61 11.16
CA ALA A 138 -30.35 53.98 12.58
C ALA A 138 -30.02 55.46 12.81
N LEU A 139 -28.98 56.00 12.15
CA LEU A 139 -28.65 57.42 12.24
C LEU A 139 -29.78 58.29 11.67
N GLU A 140 -30.37 57.89 10.54
CA GLU A 140 -31.54 58.57 9.97
C GLU A 140 -32.73 58.58 10.94
N GLN A 141 -33.00 57.46 11.63
CA GLN A 141 -34.05 57.40 12.65
C GLN A 141 -33.77 58.32 13.84
N VAL A 142 -32.52 58.40 14.30
CA VAL A 142 -32.13 59.32 15.39
C VAL A 142 -32.32 60.79 14.97
N GLN A 143 -31.90 61.16 13.76
CA GLN A 143 -32.09 62.52 13.24
C GLN A 143 -33.57 62.89 13.13
N LEU A 144 -34.43 61.94 12.73
CA LEU A 144 -35.88 62.16 12.64
C LEU A 144 -36.52 62.39 14.02
N LEU A 145 -36.13 61.60 15.02
CA LEU A 145 -36.67 61.68 16.38
C LEU A 145 -36.11 62.87 17.17
N CYS A 146 -34.85 63.22 16.92
CA CYS A 146 -34.10 64.25 17.64
C CYS A 146 -33.32 65.13 16.64
N PRO A 147 -33.95 66.12 15.98
CA PRO A 147 -33.29 66.92 14.94
C PRO A 147 -32.07 67.74 15.41
N SER A 148 -31.94 67.96 16.72
CA SER A 148 -30.80 68.66 17.32
C SER A 148 -29.63 67.74 17.70
N ALA A 149 -29.76 66.42 17.53
CA ALA A 149 -28.68 65.48 17.83
C ALA A 149 -27.57 65.60 16.77
N ASP A 150 -26.34 65.82 17.21
CA ASP A 150 -25.17 65.77 16.33
C ASP A 150 -24.74 64.32 16.15
N VAL A 151 -25.05 63.75 14.98
CA VAL A 151 -24.64 62.41 14.57
C VAL A 151 -23.53 62.43 13.52
N PHE A 152 -22.99 63.61 13.16
CA PHE A 152 -21.94 63.72 12.14
C PHE A 152 -20.62 63.10 12.62
N GLY A 153 -20.42 62.97 13.94
CA GLY A 153 -19.28 62.27 14.52
C GLY A 153 -19.45 60.75 14.65
N ALA A 154 -20.60 60.19 14.27
CA ALA A 154 -20.84 58.75 14.34
C ALA A 154 -20.17 58.05 13.15
N ASP A 155 -19.30 57.10 13.44
CA ASP A 155 -18.51 56.38 12.45
C ASP A 155 -18.61 54.87 12.71
N VAL A 156 -18.95 54.12 11.66
CA VAL A 156 -19.09 52.65 11.68
C VAL A 156 -17.75 51.94 11.86
N GLY A 157 -16.64 52.60 11.52
CA GLY A 157 -15.28 52.07 11.65
C GLY A 157 -14.70 52.18 13.06
N LYS A 158 -15.31 52.97 13.96
CA LYS A 158 -14.75 53.19 15.30
C LYS A 158 -14.97 52.00 16.22
N VAL A 159 -13.90 51.60 16.90
CA VAL A 159 -13.91 50.48 17.85
C VAL A 159 -14.15 51.02 19.27
N VAL A 160 -15.01 50.35 20.02
CA VAL A 160 -15.22 50.65 21.46
C VAL A 160 -14.50 49.61 22.29
N ILE A 161 -13.49 50.04 23.06
CA ILE A 161 -12.75 49.21 24.01
C ILE A 161 -13.05 49.75 25.41
N ASP A 162 -13.52 48.89 26.32
CA ASP A 162 -13.88 49.24 27.71
C ASP A 162 -14.84 50.45 27.83
N GLY A 163 -15.75 50.58 26.87
CA GLY A 163 -16.74 51.67 26.84
C GLY A 163 -16.20 53.01 26.34
N GLN A 164 -14.94 53.07 25.88
CA GLN A 164 -14.35 54.24 25.23
C GLN A 164 -14.20 54.01 23.74
N ILE A 165 -14.54 55.02 22.96
CA ILE A 165 -14.25 55.05 21.52
C ILE A 165 -12.75 55.26 21.36
N VAL A 166 -12.08 54.29 20.73
CA VAL A 166 -10.67 54.39 20.38
C VAL A 166 -10.59 54.99 18.98
N GLU A 167 -9.76 56.02 18.83
CA GLU A 167 -9.36 56.51 17.50
C GLU A 167 -8.12 55.73 17.05
N ASP A 168 -8.12 55.30 15.79
CA ASP A 168 -6.96 54.66 15.15
C ASP A 168 -5.76 55.61 15.04
#